data_AF-A0A1G1HBI1-F1
#
_entry.id   AF-A0A1G1HBI1-F1
#
_cell.length_a   1.000
_cell.length_b   1.000
_cell.length_c   1.000
_cell.angle_alpha   90.00
_cell.angle_beta   90.00
_cell.angle_gamma   90.00
#
_symmetry.space_group_name_H-M   'P 1'
#
loop_
_entity.id
_entity.type
_entity.pdbx_description
1 polymer ?
#
loop_
_entity_poly.entity_id
_entity_poly.type
_entity_poly.pdbx_seq_one_letter_code
_entity_poly.pdbx_strand_id
1 'polypeptide(L)'
;MTTTPFDTAIRTLQEMGFFKFLLPFLLSAAIFYGLLRKTQLFGPPEKNTAVNATVALTASFFVWSMPIILGIDIESQLAAFFVQGMGVTLVAMMGLLLGGMFLPPDLPKTISEKFKSGAWVSIIIIGALLLAFILLISSGLYKVFAPQGFSFKMSGDSLSTIGVVILMIGAVAIIAWGSK
;
A
#
# COMPACT_ATOMS: atom_id res chain seq x y z
N MET A 1 -34.85 7.47 3.50
CA MET A 1 -33.55 8.16 3.64
C MET A 1 -33.44 9.15 2.49
N THR A 2 -33.25 10.43 2.78
CA THR A 2 -33.07 11.45 1.73
C THR A 2 -31.69 11.28 1.11
N THR A 3 -31.63 10.77 -0.11
CA THR A 3 -30.43 10.79 -0.96
C THR A 3 -29.98 12.23 -1.12
N THR A 4 -28.76 12.53 -0.66
CA THR A 4 -28.18 13.86 -0.85
C THR A 4 -27.75 14.00 -2.31
N PRO A 5 -27.66 15.24 -2.85
CA PRO A 5 -27.14 15.45 -4.21
C PRO A 5 -25.74 14.86 -4.42
N PHE A 6 -24.92 14.83 -3.35
CA PHE A 6 -23.61 14.20 -3.38
C PHE A 6 -23.67 12.67 -3.47
N ASP A 7 -24.59 12.02 -2.75
CA ASP A 7 -24.79 10.57 -2.83
C ASP A 7 -25.20 10.17 -4.27
N THR A 8 -26.12 10.93 -4.88
CA THR A 8 -26.49 10.73 -6.29
C THR A 8 -25.29 10.88 -7.23
N ALA A 9 -24.50 11.94 -7.08
CA ALA A 9 -23.33 12.18 -7.92
C ALA A 9 -22.27 11.07 -7.81
N ILE A 10 -21.99 10.61 -6.57
CA ILE A 10 -21.02 9.54 -6.33
C ILE A 10 -21.49 8.23 -6.96
N ARG A 11 -22.78 7.89 -6.81
CA ARG A 11 -23.34 6.68 -7.42
C ARG A 11 -23.27 6.73 -8.94
N THR A 12 -23.60 7.85 -9.56
CA THR A 12 -23.48 8.01 -11.02
C THR A 12 -22.02 7.86 -11.47
N LEU A 13 -21.05 8.45 -10.74
CA LEU A 13 -19.62 8.27 -11.05
C LEU A 13 -19.17 6.81 -10.88
N GLN A 14 -19.66 6.12 -9.85
CA GLN A 14 -19.41 4.71 -9.62
C GLN A 14 -19.95 3.84 -10.75
N GLU A 15 -21.19 4.07 -11.17
CA GLU A 15 -21.84 3.36 -12.29
C GLU A 15 -21.11 3.56 -13.62
N MET A 16 -20.53 4.75 -13.85
CA MET A 16 -19.69 5.03 -15.02
C MET A 16 -18.27 4.41 -14.92
N GLY A 17 -17.94 3.71 -13.83
CA GLY A 17 -16.63 3.09 -13.62
C GLY A 17 -15.52 4.08 -13.29
N PHE A 18 -15.85 5.30 -12.82
CA PHE A 18 -14.88 6.35 -12.50
C PHE A 18 -13.86 5.89 -11.44
N PHE A 19 -14.35 5.29 -10.34
CA PHE A 19 -13.51 4.79 -9.26
C PHE A 19 -12.84 3.45 -9.58
N LYS A 20 -13.52 2.60 -10.36
CA LYS A 20 -13.03 1.27 -10.74
C LYS A 20 -11.92 1.33 -11.78
N PHE A 21 -11.96 2.28 -12.72
CA PHE A 21 -11.03 2.35 -13.86
C PHE A 21 -10.29 3.67 -13.94
N LEU A 22 -11.01 4.79 -14.06
CA LEU A 22 -10.42 6.06 -14.48
C LEU A 22 -9.39 6.57 -13.47
N LEU A 23 -9.70 6.55 -12.18
CA LEU A 23 -8.78 7.03 -11.15
C LEU A 23 -7.51 6.17 -11.05
N PRO A 24 -7.58 4.82 -10.93
CA PRO A 24 -6.39 3.98 -10.95
C PRO A 24 -5.55 4.12 -12.23
N PHE A 25 -6.21 4.25 -13.38
CA PHE A 25 -5.59 4.48 -14.68
C PHE A 25 -4.78 5.79 -14.70
N LEU A 26 -5.39 6.91 -14.31
CA LEU A 26 -4.72 8.21 -14.30
C LEU A 26 -3.55 8.24 -13.32
N LEU A 27 -3.72 7.63 -12.14
CA LEU A 27 -2.64 7.51 -11.15
C LEU A 27 -1.45 6.74 -11.72
N SER A 28 -1.70 5.60 -12.36
CA SER A 28 -0.64 4.78 -12.96
C SER A 28 0.02 5.49 -14.13
N ALA A 29 -0.75 6.23 -14.94
CA ALA A 29 -0.21 7.00 -16.06
C ALA A 29 0.72 8.11 -15.56
N ALA A 30 0.36 8.81 -14.49
CA ALA A 30 1.21 9.81 -13.87
C ALA A 30 2.51 9.20 -13.32
N ILE A 31 2.41 8.04 -12.64
CA ILE A 31 3.58 7.34 -12.09
C ILE A 31 4.51 6.87 -13.22
N PHE A 32 3.98 6.17 -14.24
CA PHE A 32 4.77 5.70 -15.37
C PHE A 32 5.41 6.85 -16.14
N TYR A 33 4.68 7.94 -16.36
CA TYR A 33 5.22 9.13 -17.00
C TYR A 33 6.39 9.74 -16.21
N GLY A 34 6.22 9.89 -14.88
CA GLY A 34 7.26 10.37 -13.99
C GLY A 34 8.50 9.47 -13.98
N LEU A 35 8.29 8.14 -13.96
CA LEU A 35 9.37 7.16 -14.02
C LEU A 35 10.11 7.20 -15.36
N LEU A 36 9.41 7.25 -16.50
CA LEU A 36 10.02 7.31 -17.83
C LEU A 36 10.85 8.58 -18.02
N ARG A 37 10.41 9.72 -17.50
CA ARG A 37 11.21 10.96 -17.51
C ARG A 37 12.43 10.86 -16.61
N LYS A 38 12.31 10.20 -15.46
CA LYS A 38 13.44 10.00 -14.53
C LYS A 38 14.50 9.04 -15.10
N THR A 39 14.08 7.98 -15.76
CA THR A 39 14.99 6.97 -16.34
C THR A 39 15.57 7.39 -17.68
N GLN A 40 14.98 8.39 -18.35
CA GLN A 40 15.40 8.88 -19.67
C GLN A 40 15.48 7.76 -20.71
N LEU A 41 14.57 6.76 -20.62
CA LEU A 41 14.59 5.57 -21.47
C LEU A 41 14.58 5.91 -22.96
N PHE A 42 13.86 6.96 -23.33
CA PHE A 42 13.73 7.43 -24.72
C PHE A 42 14.64 8.63 -25.02
N GLY A 43 15.60 8.95 -24.15
CA GLY A 43 16.49 10.10 -24.24
C GLY A 43 16.04 11.29 -23.37
N PRO A 44 16.57 12.50 -23.63
CA PRO A 44 16.37 13.65 -22.76
C PRO A 44 14.89 13.99 -22.51
N PRO A 45 14.49 14.33 -21.26
CA PRO A 45 13.09 14.54 -20.89
C PRO A 45 12.39 15.69 -21.60
N GLU A 46 13.12 16.68 -22.13
CA GLU A 46 12.50 17.80 -22.86
C GLU A 46 12.06 17.38 -24.27
N LYS A 47 12.83 16.50 -24.91
CA LYS A 47 12.63 16.12 -26.33
C LYS A 47 11.61 14.99 -26.50
N ASN A 48 11.39 14.18 -25.46
CA ASN A 48 10.58 12.96 -25.55
C ASN A 48 9.30 13.00 -24.70
N THR A 49 8.82 14.21 -24.39
CA THR A 49 7.59 14.45 -23.61
C THR A 49 6.38 13.67 -24.18
N ALA A 50 6.16 13.77 -25.50
CA ALA A 50 5.03 13.11 -26.15
C ALA A 50 5.14 11.58 -26.08
N VAL A 51 6.31 11.02 -26.39
CA VAL A 51 6.55 9.56 -26.35
C VAL A 51 6.36 9.01 -24.95
N ASN A 52 6.92 9.68 -23.93
CA ASN A 52 6.73 9.29 -22.53
C ASN A 52 5.26 9.29 -22.13
N ALA A 53 4.49 10.31 -22.54
CA ALA A 53 3.07 10.41 -22.23
C ALA A 53 2.27 9.30 -22.93
N THR A 54 2.52 9.05 -24.22
CA THR A 54 1.85 7.99 -24.98
C THR A 54 2.13 6.62 -24.36
N VAL A 55 3.40 6.30 -24.09
CA VAL A 55 3.78 5.01 -23.48
C VAL A 55 3.17 4.85 -22.10
N ALA A 56 3.20 5.89 -21.26
CA ALA A 56 2.62 5.85 -19.93
C ALA A 56 1.10 5.63 -19.96
N LEU A 57 0.39 6.34 -20.83
CA LEU A 57 -1.06 6.17 -21.01
C LEU A 57 -1.39 4.76 -21.51
N THR A 58 -0.72 4.29 -22.56
CA THR A 58 -0.94 2.95 -23.12
C THR A 58 -0.65 1.86 -22.08
N ALA A 59 0.48 1.92 -21.40
CA ALA A 59 0.84 0.93 -20.37
C ALA A 59 -0.17 0.91 -19.22
N SER A 60 -0.62 2.09 -18.75
CA SER A 60 -1.63 2.17 -17.69
C SER A 60 -2.96 1.59 -18.14
N PHE A 61 -3.36 1.85 -19.39
CA PHE A 61 -4.59 1.31 -19.94
C PHE A 61 -4.55 -0.23 -19.96
N PHE A 62 -3.43 -0.83 -20.36
CA PHE A 62 -3.25 -2.29 -20.34
C PHE A 62 -3.29 -2.88 -18.93
N VAL A 63 -2.67 -2.22 -17.96
CA VAL A 63 -2.67 -2.68 -16.56
C VAL A 63 -4.08 -2.74 -16.00
N TRP A 64 -4.91 -1.73 -16.27
CA TRP A 64 -6.24 -1.62 -15.67
C TRP A 64 -7.38 -2.20 -16.51
N SER A 65 -7.19 -2.41 -17.81
CA SER A 65 -8.20 -3.06 -18.66
C SER A 65 -8.39 -4.53 -18.30
N MET A 66 -7.31 -5.25 -17.98
CA MET A 66 -7.35 -6.70 -17.72
C MET A 66 -8.22 -7.08 -16.51
N PRO A 67 -8.08 -6.47 -15.31
CA PRO A 67 -8.95 -6.81 -14.19
C PRO A 67 -10.42 -6.48 -14.46
N ILE A 68 -10.71 -5.45 -15.27
CA ILE A 68 -12.10 -5.12 -15.66
C ILE A 68 -12.70 -6.19 -16.55
N ILE A 69 -11.95 -6.63 -17.58
CA ILE A 69 -12.37 -7.71 -18.48
C ILE A 69 -12.61 -9.01 -17.69
N LEU A 70 -11.79 -9.27 -16.68
CA LEU A 70 -11.89 -10.44 -15.81
C LEU A 70 -12.95 -10.31 -14.70
N GLY A 71 -13.70 -9.19 -14.66
CA GLY A 71 -14.76 -8.98 -13.68
C GLY A 71 -14.27 -8.77 -12.24
N ILE A 72 -13.00 -8.42 -12.06
CA ILE A 72 -12.41 -8.19 -10.74
C ILE A 72 -12.91 -6.86 -10.18
N ASP A 73 -13.35 -6.89 -8.92
CA ASP A 73 -13.76 -5.70 -8.19
C ASP A 73 -12.54 -4.97 -7.60
N ILE A 74 -11.91 -4.16 -8.46
CA ILE A 74 -10.76 -3.31 -8.13
C ILE A 74 -11.11 -2.29 -7.04
N GLU A 75 -12.32 -1.73 -7.10
CA GLU A 75 -12.78 -0.69 -6.18
C GLU A 75 -12.80 -1.22 -4.75
N SER A 76 -13.45 -2.38 -4.55
CA SER A 76 -13.50 -3.04 -3.25
C SER A 76 -12.11 -3.42 -2.73
N GLN A 77 -11.22 -3.92 -3.60
CA GLN A 77 -9.87 -4.35 -3.20
C GLN A 77 -8.96 -3.18 -2.82
N LEU A 78 -9.00 -2.08 -3.57
CA LEU A 78 -8.28 -0.84 -3.23
C LEU A 78 -8.84 -0.23 -1.95
N ALA A 79 -10.17 -0.13 -1.83
CA ALA A 79 -10.82 0.36 -0.61
C ALA A 79 -10.42 -0.47 0.61
N ALA A 80 -10.46 -1.79 0.51
CA ALA A 80 -10.02 -2.69 1.57
C ALA A 80 -8.54 -2.50 1.92
N PHE A 81 -7.65 -2.34 0.93
CA PHE A 81 -6.23 -2.08 1.15
C PHE A 81 -6.01 -0.78 1.93
N PHE A 82 -6.66 0.32 1.53
CA PHE A 82 -6.51 1.60 2.21
C PHE A 82 -7.12 1.58 3.61
N VAL A 83 -8.30 0.98 3.79
CA VAL A 83 -8.95 0.87 5.10
C VAL A 83 -8.13 0.00 6.05
N GLN A 84 -7.64 -1.16 5.59
CA GLN A 84 -6.78 -2.03 6.38
C GLN A 84 -5.44 -1.35 6.70
N GLY A 85 -4.83 -0.68 5.73
CA GLY A 85 -3.58 0.07 5.91
C GLY A 85 -3.73 1.23 6.91
N MET A 86 -4.84 1.97 6.83
CA MET A 86 -5.19 3.00 7.81
C MET A 86 -5.40 2.39 9.20
N GLY A 87 -6.13 1.26 9.29
CA GLY A 87 -6.34 0.53 10.54
C GLY A 87 -5.02 0.08 11.17
N VAL A 88 -4.12 -0.54 10.40
CA VAL A 88 -2.79 -0.94 10.88
C VAL A 88 -1.98 0.27 11.33
N THR A 89 -2.04 1.38 10.60
CA THR A 89 -1.34 2.61 10.98
C THR A 89 -1.88 3.18 12.29
N LEU A 90 -3.20 3.22 12.47
CA LEU A 90 -3.83 3.67 13.71
C LEU A 90 -3.47 2.77 14.89
N VAL A 91 -3.52 1.44 14.71
CA VAL A 91 -3.12 0.47 15.75
C VAL A 91 -1.63 0.62 16.08
N ALA A 92 -0.77 0.81 15.08
CA ALA A 92 0.66 1.05 15.31
C ALA A 92 0.90 2.36 16.06
N MET A 93 0.19 3.43 15.72
CA MET A 93 0.25 4.71 16.43
C MET A 93 -0.23 4.56 17.88
N MET A 94 -1.35 3.88 18.11
CA MET A 94 -1.84 3.60 19.47
C MET A 94 -0.86 2.73 20.26
N GLY A 95 -0.27 1.71 19.62
CA GLY A 95 0.75 0.85 20.22
C GLY A 95 2.01 1.63 20.60
N LEU A 96 2.43 2.59 19.78
CA LEU A 96 3.53 3.50 20.10
C LEU A 96 3.18 4.45 21.25
N LEU A 97 1.98 5.00 21.29
CA LEU A 97 1.53 5.89 22.38
C LEU A 97 1.44 5.15 23.71
N LEU A 98 0.79 3.98 23.73
CA LEU A 98 0.67 3.13 24.92
C LEU A 98 2.04 2.57 25.32
N GLY A 99 2.84 2.12 24.36
CA GLY A 99 4.21 1.69 24.59
C GLY A 99 5.04 2.79 25.21
N GLY A 100 4.91 4.03 24.73
CA GLY A 100 5.57 5.20 25.29
C GLY A 100 5.23 5.51 26.75
N MET A 101 4.10 5.01 27.27
CA MET A 101 3.76 5.12 28.70
C MET A 101 4.52 4.11 29.57
N PHE A 102 4.97 2.99 29.00
CA PHE A 102 5.70 1.92 29.70
C PHE A 102 7.18 1.85 29.32
N LEU A 103 7.60 2.59 28.29
CA LEU A 103 8.96 2.63 27.78
C LEU A 103 9.72 3.84 28.37
N PRO A 104 11.06 3.75 28.50
CA PRO A 104 11.86 4.84 29.07
C PRO A 104 11.78 6.13 28.22
N PRO A 105 11.81 7.33 28.86
CA PRO A 105 11.72 8.62 28.17
C PRO A 105 12.88 8.89 27.18
N ASP A 106 13.99 8.16 27.27
CA ASP A 106 15.13 8.26 26.34
C ASP A 106 14.95 7.46 25.03
N LEU A 107 13.78 6.86 24.79
CA LEU A 107 13.42 6.17 23.54
C LEU A 107 13.83 6.91 22.26
N PRO A 108 13.57 8.23 22.09
CA PRO A 108 13.94 8.94 20.87
C PRO A 108 15.46 8.95 20.64
N LYS A 109 16.25 9.02 21.71
CA LYS A 109 17.73 9.00 21.65
C LYS A 109 18.23 7.59 21.36
N THR A 110 17.68 6.57 22.02
CA THR A 110 18.04 5.17 21.79
C THR A 110 17.65 4.70 20.38
N ILE A 111 16.50 5.14 19.86
CA ILE A 111 16.08 4.90 18.48
C ILE A 111 17.04 5.62 17.53
N SER A 112 17.37 6.90 17.77
CA SER A 112 18.29 7.66 16.92
C SER A 112 19.71 7.07 16.87
N GLU A 113 20.25 6.63 18.01
CA GLU A 113 21.56 5.95 18.07
C GLU A 113 21.52 4.58 17.39
N LYS A 114 20.47 3.80 17.60
CA LYS A 114 20.30 2.51 16.93
C LYS A 114 20.03 2.67 15.43
N PHE A 115 19.38 3.75 14.99
CA PHE A 115 19.19 4.07 13.56
C PHE A 115 20.50 4.37 12.82
N LYS A 116 21.56 4.78 13.53
CA LYS A 116 22.90 4.89 12.94
C LYS A 116 23.56 3.53 12.70
N SER A 117 23.10 2.49 13.40
CA SER A 117 23.48 1.11 13.12
C SER A 117 22.66 0.59 11.94
N GLY A 118 23.33 0.32 10.81
CA GLY A 118 22.67 -0.16 9.58
C GLY A 118 21.82 -1.42 9.78
N ALA A 119 22.08 -2.22 10.82
CA ALA A 119 21.28 -3.39 11.18
C ALA A 119 19.84 -3.04 11.59
N TRP A 120 19.61 -1.95 12.30
CA TRP A 120 18.26 -1.54 12.74
C TRP A 120 17.43 -0.94 11.63
N VAL A 121 18.06 -0.15 10.75
CA VAL A 121 17.42 0.36 9.53
C VAL A 121 16.96 -0.81 8.66
N SER A 122 17.79 -1.85 8.55
CA SER A 122 17.47 -3.08 7.82
C SER A 122 16.25 -3.79 8.41
N ILE A 123 16.18 -3.95 9.74
CA ILE A 123 15.05 -4.59 10.42
C ILE A 123 13.75 -3.83 10.21
N ILE A 124 13.78 -2.49 10.26
CA ILE A 124 12.59 -1.65 10.05
C ILE A 124 12.14 -1.73 8.60
N ILE A 125 13.06 -1.67 7.64
CA ILE A 125 12.73 -1.82 6.21
C ILE A 125 12.13 -3.20 5.94
N ILE A 126 12.73 -4.26 6.47
CA ILE A 126 12.23 -5.63 6.32
C ILE A 126 10.85 -5.77 6.99
N GLY A 127 10.66 -5.21 8.18
CA GLY A 127 9.37 -5.20 8.89
C GLY A 127 8.28 -4.44 8.13
N ALA A 128 8.61 -3.27 7.58
CA ALA A 128 7.70 -2.47 6.77
C ALA A 128 7.33 -3.20 5.45
N LEU A 129 8.30 -3.84 4.80
CA LEU A 129 8.06 -4.66 3.61
C LEU A 129 7.18 -5.87 3.91
N LEU A 130 7.42 -6.57 5.03
CA LEU A 130 6.58 -7.69 5.47
C LEU A 130 5.15 -7.23 5.77
N LEU A 131 4.97 -6.11 6.45
CA LEU A 131 3.64 -5.55 6.72
C LEU A 131 2.91 -5.15 5.44
N ALA A 132 3.61 -4.47 4.53
CA ALA A 132 3.06 -4.13 3.22
C ALA A 132 2.65 -5.38 2.44
N PHE A 133 3.45 -6.44 2.49
CA PHE A 133 3.15 -7.72 1.84
C PHE A 133 1.94 -8.41 2.46
N ILE A 134 1.83 -8.43 3.79
CA ILE A 134 0.68 -9.00 4.51
C ILE A 134 -0.60 -8.23 4.15
N LEU A 135 -0.55 -6.89 4.18
CA LEU A 135 -1.67 -6.03 3.80
C LEU A 135 -2.11 -6.24 2.34
N LEU A 136 -1.15 -6.41 1.43
CA LEU A 136 -1.43 -6.67 0.02
C LEU A 136 -2.14 -8.02 -0.18
N ILE A 137 -1.82 -9.03 0.62
CA ILE A 137 -2.51 -10.33 0.59
C ILE A 137 -3.88 -10.24 1.28
N SER A 138 -3.96 -9.67 2.48
CA SER A 138 -5.20 -9.62 3.28
C SER A 138 -6.29 -8.75 2.64
N SER A 139 -5.91 -7.71 1.91
CA SER A 139 -6.85 -6.85 1.16
C SER A 139 -7.33 -7.49 -0.15
N GLY A 140 -6.70 -8.58 -0.59
CA GLY A 140 -6.97 -9.18 -1.88
C GLY A 140 -6.42 -8.39 -3.07
N LEU A 141 -5.68 -7.30 -2.84
CA LEU A 141 -5.13 -6.44 -3.90
C LEU A 141 -4.21 -7.21 -4.86
N TYR A 142 -3.59 -8.31 -4.41
CA TYR A 142 -2.83 -9.21 -5.28
C TYR A 142 -3.64 -9.76 -6.45
N LYS A 143 -4.96 -9.89 -6.33
CA LYS A 143 -5.83 -10.40 -7.40
C LYS A 143 -5.90 -9.44 -8.59
N VAL A 144 -5.70 -8.13 -8.36
CA VAL A 144 -5.56 -7.13 -9.44
C VAL A 144 -4.33 -7.43 -10.30
N PHE A 145 -3.21 -7.82 -9.68
CA PHE A 145 -1.93 -8.02 -10.37
C PHE A 145 -1.72 -9.46 -10.86
N ALA A 146 -2.33 -10.45 -10.23
CA ALA A 146 -2.23 -11.86 -10.59
C ALA A 146 -3.60 -12.56 -10.61
N PRO A 147 -4.46 -12.28 -11.61
CA PRO A 147 -5.85 -12.76 -11.67
C PRO A 147 -6.03 -14.28 -11.68
N GLN A 148 -5.09 -15.03 -12.28
CA GLN A 148 -5.21 -16.47 -12.52
C GLN A 148 -4.10 -17.33 -11.87
N GLY A 149 -3.13 -16.72 -11.19
CA GLY A 149 -1.88 -17.40 -10.84
C GLY A 149 -1.69 -17.77 -9.37
N PHE A 150 -2.41 -17.15 -8.43
CA PHE A 150 -2.16 -17.34 -7.00
C PHE A 150 -3.48 -17.31 -6.24
N SER A 151 -3.84 -18.41 -5.57
CA SER A 151 -4.91 -18.42 -4.56
C SER A 151 -4.28 -18.69 -3.19
N PHE A 152 -4.11 -17.66 -2.38
CA PHE A 152 -3.82 -17.85 -0.97
C PHE A 152 -5.14 -18.19 -0.27
N LYS A 153 -5.40 -19.49 -0.03
CA LYS A 153 -6.48 -19.95 0.85
C LYS A 153 -6.06 -19.76 2.30
N MET A 154 -5.96 -18.52 2.74
CA MET A 154 -5.82 -18.19 4.15
C MET A 154 -6.82 -17.08 4.45
N SER A 155 -7.65 -17.23 5.49
CA SER A 155 -8.63 -16.22 5.83
C SER A 155 -7.92 -14.90 6.16
N GLY A 156 -8.48 -13.78 5.69
CA GLY A 156 -7.91 -12.44 5.93
C GLY A 156 -7.75 -12.14 7.42
N ASP A 157 -8.61 -12.71 8.26
CA ASP A 157 -8.54 -12.62 9.72
C ASP A 157 -7.32 -13.35 10.29
N SER A 158 -6.97 -14.52 9.76
CA SER A 158 -5.77 -15.24 10.19
C SER A 158 -4.50 -14.52 9.75
N LEU A 159 -4.44 -13.96 8.54
CA LEU A 159 -3.25 -13.25 8.05
C LEU A 159 -3.02 -11.91 8.76
N SER A 160 -4.08 -11.13 8.99
CA SER A 160 -4.00 -9.87 9.73
C SER A 160 -3.64 -10.11 11.20
N THR A 161 -4.19 -11.16 11.82
CA THR A 161 -3.82 -11.58 13.18
C THR A 161 -2.37 -12.04 13.23
N ILE A 162 -1.90 -12.82 12.27
CA ILE A 162 -0.48 -13.21 12.17
C ILE A 162 0.42 -11.98 11.98
N GLY A 163 0.01 -11.02 11.15
CA GLY A 163 0.75 -9.76 10.96
C GLY A 163 0.85 -8.93 12.24
N VAL A 164 -0.24 -8.79 12.98
CA VAL A 164 -0.28 -8.10 14.28
C VAL A 164 0.55 -8.86 15.32
N VAL A 165 0.48 -10.20 15.34
CA VAL A 165 1.27 -11.04 16.24
C VAL A 165 2.77 -10.94 15.92
N ILE A 166 3.16 -10.91 14.64
CA ILE A 166 4.55 -10.68 14.22
C ILE A 166 5.02 -9.27 14.62
N LEU A 167 4.16 -8.26 14.46
CA LEU A 167 4.45 -6.89 14.90
C LEU A 167 4.66 -6.81 16.42
N MET A 168 3.80 -7.48 17.19
CA MET A 168 3.91 -7.57 18.64
C MET A 168 5.15 -8.33 19.09
N ILE A 169 5.40 -9.51 18.50
CA ILE A 169 6.60 -10.31 18.82
C ILE A 169 7.86 -9.56 18.40
N GLY A 170 7.85 -8.87 17.25
CA GLY A 170 8.93 -8.00 16.81
C GLY A 170 9.18 -6.85 17.78
N ALA A 171 8.13 -6.17 18.25
CA ALA A 171 8.23 -5.11 19.24
C ALA A 171 8.78 -5.65 20.59
N VAL A 172 8.32 -6.82 21.04
CA VAL A 172 8.82 -7.46 22.27
C VAL A 172 10.26 -7.95 22.12
N ALA A 173 10.65 -8.49 20.96
CA ALA A 173 12.02 -8.91 20.67
C ALA A 173 12.97 -7.71 20.60
N ILE A 174 12.51 -6.59 20.03
CA ILE A 174 13.21 -5.29 20.02
C ILE A 174 13.46 -4.80 21.45
N ILE A 175 12.48 -4.96 22.35
CA ILE A 175 12.61 -4.61 23.76
C ILE A 175 13.53 -5.58 24.50
N ALA A 176 13.41 -6.89 24.26
CA ALA A 176 14.19 -7.93 24.93
C ALA A 176 15.67 -7.93 24.52
N TRP A 177 15.98 -7.61 23.26
CA TRP A 177 17.36 -7.42 22.79
C TRP A 177 17.90 -6.01 22.99
N GLY A 178 17.05 -5.03 23.28
CA GLY A 178 17.46 -3.69 23.72
C GLY A 178 17.85 -3.61 25.20
N SER A 179 17.51 -4.64 25.99
CA SER A 179 17.74 -4.74 27.45
C SER A 179 19.04 -5.51 27.82
N LYS A 180 19.95 -5.69 26.86
CA LYS A 180 21.31 -6.20 27.10
C LYS A 180 22.35 -5.17 26.67
#